data_AF-A0A561CI85-F1
#
_entry.id   AF-A0A561CI85-F1
#
_cell.length_a   1.000
_cell.length_b   1.000
_cell.length_c   1.000
_cell.angle_alpha   90.00
_cell.angle_beta   90.00
_cell.angle_gamma   90.00
#
_symmetry.space_group_name_H-M   'P 1'
#
loop_
_entity.id
_entity.type
_entity.pdbx_description
1 polymer ?
#
loop_
_entity_poly.entity_id
_entity_poly.type
_entity_poly.pdbx_seq_one_letter_code
_entity_poly.pdbx_strand_id
1 'polypeptide(L)'
;MDPVAGQQHPISLYLKIWGLLFVLSTMSYLVDYFHFQGYLRWALIITFMLLKAGLIVAVFMHMAWERLSLVYAILVPPLCLLVLVGLMAAEGGHTFLTRLQFFH
;
A
#
# COMPACT_ATOMS: atom_id res chain seq x y z
N MET A 1 30.10 -29.51 26.31
CA MET A 1 29.76 -28.17 26.82
C MET A 1 29.36 -27.36 25.62
N ASP A 2 28.14 -27.60 25.17
CA ASP A 2 27.54 -27.03 23.98
C ASP A 2 27.30 -25.52 24.21
N PRO A 3 27.70 -24.63 23.28
CA PRO A 3 27.38 -23.23 23.40
C PRO A 3 25.87 -23.10 23.27
N VAL A 4 25.24 -22.63 24.36
CA VAL A 4 23.84 -22.25 24.42
C VAL A 4 23.57 -21.35 23.21
N ALA A 5 22.87 -21.89 22.21
CA ALA A 5 22.44 -21.18 21.03
C ALA A 5 21.54 -20.03 21.51
N GLY A 6 22.15 -18.86 21.64
CA GLY A 6 21.45 -17.62 21.92
C GLY A 6 20.31 -17.52 20.92
N GLN A 7 19.12 -17.34 21.47
CA GLN A 7 17.90 -16.99 20.77
C GLN A 7 18.13 -15.62 20.12
N GLN A 8 18.94 -15.62 19.05
CA GLN A 8 19.57 -14.43 18.52
C GLN A 8 18.55 -13.77 17.62
N HIS A 9 18.01 -12.70 18.21
CA HIS A 9 16.97 -11.84 17.69
C HIS A 9 17.12 -11.52 16.19
N PRO A 10 15.99 -11.26 15.53
CA PRO A 10 15.68 -11.34 14.09
C PRO A 10 16.38 -10.27 13.22
N ILE A 11 17.70 -10.17 13.29
CA ILE A 11 18.53 -9.28 12.45
C ILE A 11 18.46 -9.67 10.97
N SER A 12 18.38 -10.97 10.69
CA SER A 12 18.21 -11.48 9.32
C SER A 12 16.86 -11.06 8.71
N LEU A 13 15.82 -10.93 9.54
CA LEU A 13 14.51 -10.45 9.12
C LEU A 13 14.60 -8.97 8.73
N TYR A 14 15.13 -8.11 9.62
CA TYR A 14 15.31 -6.68 9.33
C TYR A 14 16.15 -6.42 8.08
N LEU A 15 17.26 -7.15 7.87
CA LEU A 15 18.09 -7.02 6.67
C LEU A 15 17.34 -7.41 5.39
N LYS A 16 16.56 -8.50 5.42
CA LYS A 16 15.69 -8.90 4.29
C LYS A 16 14.67 -7.81 3.94
N ILE A 17 14.06 -7.20 4.95
CA ILE A 17 13.02 -6.20 4.73
C ILE A 17 13.60 -4.87 4.27
N TRP A 18 14.75 -4.51 4.84
CA TRP A 18 15.52 -3.37 4.36
C TRP A 18 15.87 -3.53 2.87
N GLY A 19 16.31 -4.73 2.47
CA GLY A 19 16.55 -5.07 1.06
C GLY A 19 15.27 -4.98 0.21
N LEU A 20 14.15 -5.52 0.69
CA LEU A 20 12.86 -5.43 -0.02
C LEU A 20 12.39 -3.98 -0.20
N LEU A 21 12.46 -3.15 0.85
CA LEU A 21 12.12 -1.73 0.79
C LEU A 21 13.04 -0.95 -0.16
N PHE A 22 14.33 -1.29 -0.18
CA PHE A 22 15.30 -0.72 -1.10
C PHE A 22 14.93 -1.05 -2.55
N VAL A 23 14.73 -2.34 -2.85
CA VAL A 23 14.32 -2.80 -4.19
C VAL A 23 13.03 -2.12 -4.62
N LEU A 24 12.04 -2.03 -3.74
CA LEU A 24 10.76 -1.39 -4.05
C LEU A 24 10.91 0.12 -4.33
N SER A 25 11.77 0.81 -3.57
CA SER A 25 12.10 2.22 -3.80
C SER A 25 12.81 2.42 -5.14
N THR A 26 13.78 1.56 -5.46
CA THR A 26 14.47 1.58 -6.77
C THR A 26 13.50 1.33 -7.91
N MET A 27 12.58 0.37 -7.75
CA MET A 27 11.57 0.04 -8.77
C MET A 27 10.54 1.17 -8.95
N SER A 28 10.15 1.86 -7.87
CA SER A 28 9.34 3.08 -7.96
C SER A 28 10.05 4.20 -8.72
N TYR A 29 11.37 4.36 -8.52
CA TYR A 29 12.16 5.37 -9.22
C TYR A 29 12.35 5.03 -10.70
N LEU A 30 12.55 3.75 -11.01
CA LEU A 30 12.64 3.25 -12.39
C LEU A 30 11.35 3.55 -13.17
N VAL A 31 10.21 3.37 -12.52
CA VAL A 31 8.90 3.64 -13.10
C VAL A 31 8.66 5.13 -13.35
N ASP A 32 9.16 5.98 -12.47
CA ASP A 32 9.18 7.42 -12.68
C ASP A 32 10.07 7.77 -13.89
N TYR A 33 11.22 7.12 -14.02
CA TYR A 33 12.16 7.28 -15.15
C TYR A 33 11.56 6.86 -16.50
N PHE A 34 10.72 5.82 -16.53
CA PHE A 34 10.07 5.39 -17.77
C PHE A 34 8.99 6.36 -18.27
N HIS A 35 8.68 7.44 -17.53
CA HIS A 35 7.86 8.58 -17.98
C HIS A 35 6.58 8.16 -18.74
N PHE A 36 5.94 7.07 -18.32
CA PHE A 36 4.71 6.59 -18.95
C PHE A 36 3.65 7.69 -18.85
N GLN A 37 3.23 8.24 -19.99
CA GLN A 37 2.19 9.27 -20.05
C GLN A 37 0.81 8.67 -19.79
N GLY A 38 -0.03 9.41 -19.05
CA GLY A 38 -1.44 9.05 -18.81
C GLY A 38 -1.69 8.27 -17.50
N TYR A 39 -2.78 7.50 -17.49
CA TYR A 39 -3.29 6.76 -16.33
C TYR A 39 -2.31 5.71 -15.76
N LEU A 40 -1.38 5.22 -16.59
CA LEU A 40 -0.42 4.20 -16.19
C LEU A 40 0.54 4.71 -15.10
N ARG A 41 0.91 6.00 -15.14
CA ARG A 41 1.72 6.63 -14.09
C ARG A 41 1.00 6.63 -12.75
N TRP A 42 -0.29 6.97 -12.79
CA TRP A 42 -1.14 7.07 -11.60
C TRP A 42 -1.33 5.70 -10.95
N ALA A 43 -1.64 4.68 -11.76
CA ALA A 43 -1.78 3.30 -11.29
C ALA A 43 -0.49 2.80 -10.63
N LEU A 44 0.65 2.98 -11.28
CA LEU A 44 1.92 2.48 -10.75
C LEU A 44 2.34 3.21 -9.46
N ILE A 45 2.22 4.54 -9.39
CA ILE A 45 2.55 5.30 -8.16
C ILE A 45 1.72 4.79 -6.97
N ILE A 46 0.41 4.59 -7.18
CA ILE A 46 -0.47 4.04 -6.14
C ILE A 46 -0.07 2.62 -5.77
N THR A 47 0.25 1.77 -6.75
CA THR A 47 0.73 0.40 -6.50
C THR A 47 2.01 0.39 -5.68
N PHE A 48 3.01 1.24 -5.97
CA PHE A 48 4.23 1.32 -5.16
C PHE A 48 3.98 1.89 -3.77
N MET A 49 3.10 2.88 -3.64
CA MET A 49 2.68 3.41 -2.34
C MET A 49 2.01 2.33 -1.48
N LEU A 50 1.11 1.54 -2.06
CA LEU A 50 0.43 0.44 -1.36
C LEU A 50 1.40 -0.69 -1.00
N LEU A 51 2.27 -1.11 -1.93
CA LEU A 51 3.24 -2.19 -1.64
C LEU A 51 4.20 -1.78 -0.53
N LYS A 52 4.75 -0.56 -0.54
CA LYS A 52 5.69 -0.14 0.52
C LYS A 52 4.97 -0.01 1.87
N ALA A 53 3.76 0.55 1.89
CA ALA A 53 2.97 0.69 3.11
C ALA A 53 2.56 -0.68 3.66
N GLY A 54 2.12 -1.59 2.79
CA GLY A 54 1.79 -2.97 3.11
C GLY A 54 2.99 -3.75 3.63
N LEU A 55 4.18 -3.58 3.05
CA LEU A 55 5.43 -4.18 3.56
C LEU A 55 5.81 -3.62 4.94
N ILE A 56 5.69 -2.32 5.15
CA ILE A 56 5.98 -1.70 6.45
C ILE A 56 5.01 -2.26 7.51
N VAL A 57 3.71 -2.32 7.21
CA VAL A 57 2.69 -2.91 8.08
C VAL A 57 2.96 -4.40 8.30
N ALA A 58 3.10 -5.21 7.25
CA ALA A 58 3.35 -6.64 7.38
C ALA A 58 4.65 -6.98 8.12
N VAL A 59 5.62 -6.06 8.24
CA VAL A 59 6.90 -6.34 8.90
C VAL A 59 6.96 -5.74 10.29
N PHE A 60 6.75 -4.44 10.42
CA PHE A 60 6.76 -3.78 11.73
C PHE A 60 5.60 -4.26 12.59
N MET A 61 4.52 -4.68 11.95
CA MET A 61 3.31 -5.16 12.60
C MET A 61 3.20 -6.70 12.65
N HIS A 62 4.15 -7.48 12.12
CA HIS A 62 4.22 -8.94 12.32
C HIS A 62 5.00 -9.35 13.59
N MET A 63 5.77 -8.45 14.23
CA MET A 63 6.28 -8.65 15.60
C MET A 63 5.21 -8.38 16.67
N ALA A 64 4.03 -9.00 16.51
CA ALA A 64 2.81 -8.49 17.16
C ALA A 64 1.69 -9.52 17.38
N TRP A 65 1.98 -10.65 18.00
CA TRP A 65 0.98 -11.70 18.29
C TRP A 65 -0.09 -11.27 19.35
N GLU A 66 -0.36 -9.98 19.57
CA GLU A 66 -1.41 -9.51 20.51
C GLU A 66 -2.26 -8.32 20.01
N ARG A 67 -2.08 -7.77 18.79
CA ARG A 67 -2.70 -6.48 18.40
C ARG A 67 -3.29 -6.37 16.97
N LEU A 68 -4.19 -7.28 16.61
CA LEU A 68 -5.06 -7.12 15.42
C LEU A 68 -5.88 -5.81 15.46
N SER A 69 -6.22 -5.33 16.65
CA SER A 69 -7.03 -4.10 16.84
C SER A 69 -6.34 -2.82 16.35
N LEU A 70 -5.00 -2.72 16.52
CA LEU A 70 -4.24 -1.56 16.04
C LEU A 70 -4.09 -1.54 14.52
N VAL A 71 -4.03 -2.73 13.89
CA VAL A 71 -4.02 -2.85 12.41
C VAL A 71 -5.34 -2.34 11.88
N TYR A 72 -6.46 -2.80 12.46
CA TYR A 72 -7.79 -2.36 12.07
C TYR A 72 -7.96 -0.86 12.28
N ALA A 73 -7.48 -0.29 13.40
CA ALA A 73 -7.56 1.14 13.66
C ALA A 73 -6.83 2.01 12.61
N ILE A 74 -5.74 1.52 12.00
CA ILE A 74 -4.98 2.25 10.98
C ILE A 74 -5.49 1.98 9.57
N LEU A 75 -6.01 0.77 9.30
CA LEU A 75 -6.48 0.35 7.97
C LEU A 75 -7.94 0.73 7.70
N VAL A 76 -8.78 0.81 8.74
CA VAL A 76 -10.19 1.20 8.62
C VAL A 76 -10.36 2.64 8.10
N PRO A 77 -9.64 3.67 8.60
CA PRO A 77 -9.76 5.03 8.07
C PRO A 77 -9.53 5.14 6.56
N PRO A 78 -8.42 4.63 5.98
CA PRO A 78 -8.19 4.70 4.54
C PRO A 78 -9.19 3.83 3.75
N LEU A 79 -9.63 2.70 4.29
CA LEU A 79 -10.65 1.86 3.64
C LEU A 79 -11.99 2.60 3.53
N CYS A 80 -12.41 3.26 4.61
CA CYS A 80 -13.65 4.03 4.65
C CYS A 80 -13.62 5.19 3.63
N LEU A 81 -12.48 5.89 3.54
CA LEU A 81 -12.27 6.93 2.53
C LEU A 81 -12.31 6.38 1.10
N LEU A 82 -11.70 5.22 0.84
CA LEU A 82 -11.76 4.58 -0.49
C LEU A 82 -13.19 4.22 -0.89
N VAL A 83 -14.00 3.74 0.06
CA VAL A 83 -15.43 3.45 -0.17
C VAL A 83 -16.20 4.73 -0.48
N LEU A 84 -15.99 5.82 0.29
CA LEU A 84 -16.64 7.10 0.04
C LEU A 84 -16.26 7.68 -1.33
N VAL A 85 -14.98 7.64 -1.70
CA VAL A 85 -14.50 8.09 -3.02
C VAL A 85 -15.10 7.22 -4.13
N GLY A 86 -15.18 5.91 -3.94
CA GLY A 86 -15.80 4.99 -4.90
C GLY A 86 -17.28 5.27 -5.11
N LEU A 87 -18.02 5.55 -4.03
CA LEU A 87 -19.43 5.93 -4.09
C LEU A 87 -19.61 7.26 -4.83
N MET A 88 -18.80 8.26 -4.50
CA MET A 88 -18.83 9.57 -5.18
C MET A 88 -18.47 9.48 -6.67
N ALA A 89 -17.54 8.60 -7.04
CA ALA A 89 -17.21 8.33 -8.44
C ALA A 89 -18.38 7.68 -9.20
N ALA A 90 -19.11 6.76 -8.55
CA ALA A 90 -20.30 6.16 -9.13
C ALA A 90 -21.42 7.21 -9.33
N GLU A 91 -21.69 8.04 -8.32
CA GLU A 91 -22.67 9.14 -8.42
C GLU A 91 -22.28 10.19 -9.47
N GLY A 92 -20.98 10.51 -9.59
CA GLY A 92 -20.45 11.37 -10.64
C GLY A 92 -20.69 10.82 -12.05
N GLY A 93 -20.53 9.50 -12.23
CA GLY A 93 -20.85 8.80 -13.49
C GLY A 93 -22.35 8.87 -13.83
N HIS A 94 -23.23 8.66 -12.84
CA HIS A 94 -24.68 8.80 -13.02
C HIS A 94 -25.07 10.24 -13.38
N THR A 95 -24.49 11.24 -12.74
CA THR A 95 -24.76 12.66 -13.02
C THR A 95 -24.33 13.07 -14.44
N PHE A 96 -23.19 12.53 -14.92
CA PHE A 96 -22.71 12.76 -16.28
C PHE A 96 -23.63 12.13 -17.34
N LEU A 97 -24.08 10.89 -17.11
CA LEU A 97 -25.04 10.19 -17.98
C LEU A 97 -26.39 10.90 -18.04
N THR A 98 -26.92 11.31 -16.89
CA THR A 98 -28.15 12.09 -16.79
C THR A 98 -27.99 13.41 -17.55
N ARG A 99 -26.88 14.16 -17.40
CA ARG A 99 -26.67 15.37 -18.19
C ARG A 99 -26.64 15.12 -19.71
N LEU A 100 -26.01 14.05 -20.18
CA LEU A 100 -26.06 13.69 -21.60
C LEU A 100 -27.47 13.34 -22.10
N GLN A 101 -28.31 12.75 -21.25
CA GLN A 101 -29.70 12.38 -21.60
C GLN A 101 -30.68 13.55 -21.54
N PHE A 102 -30.42 14.56 -20.70
CA PHE A 102 -31.30 15.72 -20.51
C PHE A 102 -30.89 16.98 -21.31
N PHE A 103 -29.67 17.05 -21.84
CA PHE A 103 -29.20 18.14 -22.73
C PHE A 103 -29.25 17.77 -24.23
N HIS A 104 -30.14 16.85 -24.63
CA HIS A 104 -30.64 16.69 -26.00
C HIS A 104 -32.14 17.03 -25.99
#